data_AF-A0A2G5IJ77-F1
#
_entry.id   AF-A0A2G5IJ77-F1
#
_cell.length_a   1.000
_cell.length_b   1.000
_cell.length_c   1.000
_cell.angle_alpha   90.00
_cell.angle_beta   90.00
_cell.angle_gamma   90.00
#
_symmetry.space_group_name_H-M   'P 1'
#
loop_
_entity.id
_entity.type
_entity.pdbx_description
1 polymer ?
#
loop_
_entity_poly.entity_id
_entity_poly.type
_entity_poly.pdbx_seq_one_letter_code
_entity_poly.pdbx_strand_id
1 'polypeptide(L)'
;MLQGSSWQQTSRQATCLGIDVVFVLPFTDLLANTTAEAFASKVIAERLRASVVVVGDNFRFGKGGRGDVDTLKRMGASNGFTVEAVGAVEYDGQTCSSTLVRNHLDIGDRASAEKLLGRPVTWRDACVTPTAAER
;
A
#
# COMPACT_ATOMS: atom_id res chain seq x y z
N MET A 1 -1.45 -25.32 -2.91
CA MET A 1 -0.78 -24.20 -2.21
C MET A 1 -0.42 -23.16 -3.26
N LEU A 2 -1.35 -22.27 -3.61
CA LEU A 2 -1.13 -21.26 -4.67
C LEU A 2 -0.28 -20.13 -4.08
N GLN A 3 1.04 -20.22 -4.24
CA GLN A 3 1.98 -19.18 -3.85
C GLN A 3 2.05 -18.11 -4.94
N GLY A 4 1.37 -17.00 -4.69
CA GLY A 4 1.41 -15.80 -5.52
C GLY A 4 0.63 -14.66 -4.87
N SER A 5 0.82 -14.44 -3.57
CA SER A 5 0.11 -13.37 -2.87
C SER A 5 0.56 -12.00 -3.40
N SER A 6 -0.40 -11.13 -3.72
CA SER A 6 -0.18 -9.80 -4.32
C SER A 6 0.94 -8.98 -3.66
N TRP A 7 1.12 -9.11 -2.34
CA TRP A 7 2.17 -8.41 -1.59
C TRP A 7 3.60 -8.78 -1.99
N GLN A 8 3.85 -9.98 -2.53
CA GLN A 8 5.18 -10.37 -3.02
C GLN A 8 5.57 -9.62 -4.31
N GLN A 9 4.58 -9.23 -5.11
CA GLN A 9 4.83 -8.42 -6.30
C GLN A 9 5.12 -6.98 -5.91
N THR A 10 4.32 -6.42 -4.99
CA THR A 10 4.53 -5.07 -4.45
C THR A 10 5.87 -4.94 -3.72
N SER A 11 6.26 -5.93 -2.90
CA SER A 11 7.54 -5.87 -2.17
C SER A 11 8.74 -5.87 -3.10
N ARG A 12 8.71 -6.64 -4.20
CA ARG A 12 9.77 -6.62 -5.22
C ARG A 12 9.87 -5.26 -5.90
N GLN A 13 8.73 -4.64 -6.23
CA GLN A 13 8.71 -3.31 -6.82
C GLN A 13 9.31 -2.28 -5.87
N ALA A 14 8.95 -2.34 -4.60
CA ALA A 14 9.54 -1.52 -3.55
C ALA A 14 11.07 -1.68 -3.47
N THR A 15 11.58 -2.92 -3.44
CA THR A 15 13.03 -3.17 -3.39
C THR A 15 13.76 -2.65 -4.63
N CYS A 16 13.17 -2.74 -5.82
CA CYS A 16 13.75 -2.16 -7.04
C CYS A 16 13.83 -0.62 -7.00
N LEU A 17 13.05 0.05 -6.15
CA LEU A 17 13.07 1.49 -5.93
C LEU A 17 14.03 1.92 -4.80
N GLY A 18 14.82 0.99 -4.25
CA GLY A 18 15.81 1.27 -3.22
C GLY A 18 15.29 1.14 -1.78
N ILE A 19 14.16 0.47 -1.56
CA ILE A 19 13.68 0.17 -0.20
C ILE A 19 14.50 -0.98 0.40
N ASP A 20 15.16 -0.72 1.52
CA ASP A 20 16.00 -1.70 2.23
C ASP A 20 15.19 -2.80 2.92
N VAL A 21 14.05 -2.44 3.53
CA VAL A 21 13.24 -3.35 4.34
C VAL A 21 11.76 -3.11 4.09
N VAL A 22 11.01 -4.20 3.89
CA VAL A 22 9.54 -4.17 3.76
C VAL A 22 8.93 -4.94 4.93
N PHE A 23 8.16 -4.24 5.77
CA PHE A 23 7.37 -4.86 6.83
C PHE A 23 5.93 -5.07 6.35
N VAL A 24 5.48 -6.32 6.34
CA VAL A 24 4.08 -6.66 6.03
C VAL A 24 3.34 -6.91 7.32
N LEU A 25 2.49 -5.97 7.71
CA LEU A 25 1.63 -6.11 8.88
C LEU A 25 0.31 -6.77 8.44
N PRO A 26 0.02 -8.01 8.88
CA PRO A 26 -1.27 -8.61 8.60
C PRO A 26 -2.37 -7.84 9.32
N PHE A 27 -3.46 -7.55 8.61
CA PHE A 27 -4.62 -6.86 9.17
C PHE A 27 -5.45 -7.83 10.02
N THR A 28 -5.01 -8.08 11.24
CA THR A 28 -5.69 -8.93 12.24
C THR A 28 -6.65 -8.12 13.10
N ASP A 29 -7.54 -8.79 13.84
CA ASP A 29 -8.44 -8.13 14.81
C ASP A 29 -7.69 -7.29 15.83
N LEU A 30 -6.47 -7.72 16.21
CA LEU A 30 -5.60 -6.95 17.09
C LEU A 30 -5.23 -5.60 16.46
N LEU A 31 -4.78 -5.62 15.20
CA LEU A 31 -4.43 -4.39 14.47
C LEU A 31 -5.66 -3.52 14.22
N ALA A 32 -6.77 -4.12 13.81
CA ALA A 32 -8.03 -3.44 13.56
C ALA A 32 -8.59 -2.72 14.80
N ASN A 33 -8.33 -3.26 15.99
CA ASN A 33 -8.75 -2.67 17.27
C ASN A 33 -7.69 -1.74 17.91
N THR A 34 -6.51 -1.60 17.32
CA THR A 34 -5.46 -0.71 17.83
C THR A 34 -5.88 0.75 17.65
N THR A 35 -5.82 1.56 18.71
CA THR A 35 -6.16 3.00 18.62
C THR A 35 -5.10 3.77 17.84
N ALA A 36 -5.42 4.98 17.38
CA ALA A 36 -4.46 5.83 16.68
C ALA A 36 -3.23 6.14 17.56
N GLU A 37 -3.46 6.43 18.84
CA GLU A 37 -2.42 6.69 19.84
C GLU A 37 -1.50 5.49 19.99
N ALA A 38 -2.07 4.31 20.18
CA ALA A 38 -1.30 3.09 20.37
C ALA A 38 -0.51 2.71 19.11
N PHE A 39 -1.05 2.98 17.92
CA PHE A 39 -0.34 2.78 16.67
C PHE A 39 0.86 3.73 16.56
N ALA A 40 0.66 5.03 16.82
CA ALA A 40 1.72 6.02 16.76
C ALA A 40 2.83 5.78 17.81
N SER A 41 2.48 5.51 19.06
CA SER A 41 3.47 5.34 20.12
C SER A 41 4.15 3.97 20.05
N LYS A 42 3.38 2.87 19.98
CA LYS A 42 3.95 1.52 20.08
C LYS A 42 4.53 1.04 18.76
N VAL A 43 3.82 1.24 17.65
CA VAL A 43 4.28 0.68 16.36
C VAL A 43 5.34 1.60 15.76
N ILE A 44 5.06 2.89 15.62
CA ILE A 44 5.97 3.83 14.94
C ILE A 44 7.15 4.22 15.84
N ALA A 45 6.88 4.77 17.03
CA ALA A 45 7.95 5.32 17.86
C ALA A 45 8.77 4.25 18.60
N GLU A 46 8.12 3.28 19.26
CA GLU A 46 8.86 2.29 20.07
C GLU A 46 9.47 1.15 19.24
N ARG A 47 8.69 0.55 18.32
CA ARG A 47 9.09 -0.65 17.57
C ARG A 47 9.88 -0.32 16.32
N LEU A 48 9.37 0.59 15.49
CA LEU A 48 10.06 1.00 14.26
C LEU A 48 11.13 2.06 14.52
N ARG A 49 10.97 2.86 15.59
CA ARG A 49 11.87 3.99 15.93
C ARG A 49 12.07 4.94 14.75
N ALA A 50 10.99 5.20 14.02
CA ALA A 50 11.03 6.06 12.85
C ALA A 50 11.33 7.50 13.27
N SER A 51 12.27 8.16 12.58
CA SER A 51 12.50 9.61 12.74
C SER A 51 11.59 10.44 11.84
N VAL A 52 11.28 9.92 10.65
CA VAL A 52 10.41 10.55 9.64
C VAL A 52 9.43 9.50 9.13
N VAL A 53 8.16 9.89 9.02
CA VAL A 53 7.07 9.08 8.50
C VAL A 53 6.48 9.78 7.28
N VAL A 54 6.55 9.13 6.13
CA VAL A 54 6.00 9.66 4.87
C VAL A 54 4.72 8.90 4.54
N VAL A 55 3.62 9.62 4.33
CA VAL A 55 2.30 9.04 4.02
C VAL A 55 1.59 9.82 2.92
N GLY A 56 0.63 9.17 2.24
CA GLY A 56 -0.28 9.87 1.35
C GLY A 56 -1.26 10.78 2.11
N ASP A 57 -1.73 11.84 1.46
CA ASP A 57 -2.73 12.77 1.99
C ASP A 57 -4.03 12.11 2.50
N ASN A 58 -4.42 11.00 1.87
CA ASN A 58 -5.62 10.22 2.20
C ASN A 58 -5.38 9.12 3.26
N PHE A 59 -4.22 9.11 3.93
CA PHE A 59 -3.88 8.06 4.88
C PHE A 59 -4.78 8.07 6.12
N ARG A 60 -5.36 6.89 6.42
CA ARG A 60 -6.18 6.66 7.62
C ARG A 60 -5.63 5.48 8.41
N PHE A 61 -5.66 5.59 9.73
CA PHE A 61 -5.13 4.56 10.63
C PHE A 61 -5.88 4.49 11.96
N GLY A 62 -5.54 3.49 12.76
CA GLY A 62 -6.19 3.22 14.04
C GLY A 62 -7.62 2.67 13.90
N LYS A 63 -8.21 2.32 15.04
CA LYS A 63 -9.52 1.65 15.12
C LYS A 63 -10.60 2.45 14.40
N GLY A 64 -11.20 1.83 13.40
CA GLY A 64 -12.23 2.44 12.56
C GLY A 64 -11.75 3.58 11.67
N GLY A 65 -10.44 3.69 11.40
CA GLY A 65 -9.89 4.75 10.55
C GLY A 65 -10.06 6.15 11.14
N ARG A 66 -10.06 6.25 12.48
CA ARG A 66 -10.26 7.49 13.23
C ARG A 66 -9.03 8.40 13.23
N GLY A 67 -7.84 7.86 13.00
CA GLY A 67 -6.63 8.64 12.79
C GLY A 67 -6.49 9.07 11.33
N ASP A 68 -6.14 10.33 11.13
CA ASP A 68 -5.80 10.95 9.85
C ASP A 68 -4.39 11.55 9.90
N VAL A 69 -3.91 12.08 8.77
CA VAL A 69 -2.58 12.67 8.65
C VAL A 69 -2.32 13.77 9.69
N ASP A 70 -3.30 14.62 10.00
CA ASP A 70 -3.14 15.69 11.00
C ASP A 70 -3.04 15.13 12.40
N THR A 71 -3.81 14.09 12.71
CA THR A 71 -3.70 13.34 13.96
C THR A 71 -2.32 12.70 14.09
N LEU A 72 -1.80 12.12 13.01
CA LEU A 72 -0.46 11.53 12.99
C LEU A 72 0.63 12.59 13.20
N LYS A 73 0.50 13.77 12.58
CA LYS A 73 1.41 14.92 12.78
C LYS A 73 1.43 15.37 14.24
N ARG A 74 0.25 15.56 14.85
CA ARG A 74 0.13 15.95 16.27
C ARG A 74 0.76 14.91 17.18
N MET A 75 0.50 13.62 16.93
CA MET A 75 1.07 12.54 17.73
C MET A 75 2.57 12.40 17.51
N GLY A 76 3.07 12.58 16.28
CA GLY A 76 4.49 12.53 15.95
C GLY A 76 5.32 13.54 16.73
N ALA A 77 4.82 14.79 16.83
CA ALA A 77 5.48 15.83 17.60
C ALA A 77 5.71 15.42 19.07
N SER A 78 4.77 14.71 19.68
CA SER A 78 4.88 14.22 21.06
C SER A 78 5.67 12.91 21.20
N ASN A 79 5.80 12.12 20.12
CA ASN A 79 6.44 10.80 20.12
C ASN A 79 7.83 10.79 19.47
N GLY A 80 8.37 11.95 19.07
CA GLY A 80 9.74 12.09 18.58
C GLY A 80 9.93 11.76 17.09
N PHE A 81 8.88 11.88 16.27
CA PHE A 81 8.98 11.69 14.82
C PHE A 81 8.24 12.79 14.04
N THR A 82 8.72 13.10 12.85
CA THR A 82 8.05 14.05 11.94
C THR A 82 7.23 13.31 10.89
N VAL A 83 6.19 13.97 10.38
CA VAL A 83 5.29 13.39 9.38
C VAL A 83 5.26 14.27 8.15
N GLU A 84 5.57 13.68 7.00
CA GLU A 84 5.46 14.30 5.69
C GLU A 84 4.28 13.71 4.93
N ALA A 85 3.42 14.60 4.43
CA ALA A 85 2.25 14.22 3.65
C ALA A 85 2.55 14.47 2.17
N VAL A 86 2.49 13.42 1.38
CA VAL A 86 2.67 13.49 -0.08
C VAL A 86 1.29 13.57 -0.71
N GLY A 87 1.08 14.62 -1.51
CA GLY A 87 -0.18 14.80 -2.25
C GLY A 87 -0.37 13.71 -3.29
N ALA A 88 -1.63 13.48 -3.66
CA ALA A 88 -1.94 12.55 -4.73
C ALA A 88 -1.24 12.95 -6.05
N VAL A 89 -0.74 11.95 -6.77
CA VAL A 89 -0.12 12.15 -8.08
C VAL A 89 -1.21 12.25 -9.13
N GLU A 90 -1.09 13.23 -10.02
CA GLU A 90 -1.98 13.39 -11.17
C GLU A 90 -1.27 13.01 -12.47
N TYR A 91 -2.01 12.39 -13.38
CA TYR A 91 -1.57 12.09 -14.73
C TYR A 91 -2.74 12.34 -15.70
N ASP A 92 -2.50 13.12 -16.75
CA ASP A 92 -3.53 13.54 -17.73
C ASP A 92 -4.80 14.12 -17.06
N GLY A 93 -4.63 14.89 -15.98
CA GLY A 93 -5.74 15.52 -15.23
C GLY A 93 -6.57 14.55 -14.38
N GLN A 94 -6.10 13.31 -14.21
CA GLN A 94 -6.73 12.31 -13.35
C GLN A 94 -5.82 11.95 -12.18
N THR A 95 -6.40 11.82 -10.99
CA THR A 95 -5.66 11.34 -9.82
C THR A 95 -5.32 9.85 -9.97
N CYS A 96 -4.03 9.54 -9.96
CA CYS A 96 -3.52 8.18 -9.99
C CYS A 96 -4.00 7.41 -8.75
N SER A 97 -4.79 6.37 -8.95
CA SER A 97 -5.30 5.53 -7.86
C SER A 97 -5.47 4.07 -8.28
N SER A 98 -5.38 3.15 -7.31
CA SER A 98 -5.60 1.71 -7.57
C SER A 98 -7.03 1.41 -8.05
N THR A 99 -8.01 2.24 -7.72
CA THR A 99 -9.38 2.11 -8.25
C THR A 99 -9.43 2.46 -9.73
N LEU A 100 -8.80 3.58 -10.13
CA LEU A 100 -8.75 3.98 -11.53
C LEU A 100 -8.01 2.94 -12.38
N VAL A 101 -6.86 2.44 -11.90
CA VAL A 101 -6.12 1.36 -12.59
C VAL A 101 -6.99 0.12 -12.77
N ARG A 102 -7.73 -0.30 -11.75
CA ARG A 102 -8.64 -1.46 -11.85
C ARG A 102 -9.77 -1.21 -12.84
N ASN A 103 -10.37 -0.03 -12.84
CA ASN A 103 -11.44 0.32 -13.79
C ASN A 103 -10.95 0.22 -15.24
N HIS A 104 -9.75 0.70 -15.56
CA HIS A 104 -9.16 0.55 -16.90
C HIS A 104 -8.91 -0.91 -17.25
N LEU A 105 -8.40 -1.71 -16.30
CA LEU A 105 -8.18 -3.14 -16.51
C LEU A 105 -9.50 -3.90 -16.72
N ASP A 106 -10.56 -3.55 -16.00
CA ASP A 106 -11.87 -4.19 -16.10
C ASP A 106 -12.52 -3.99 -17.47
N ILE A 107 -12.26 -2.86 -18.13
CA ILE A 107 -12.72 -2.59 -19.51
C ILE A 107 -11.72 -3.03 -20.58
N GLY A 108 -10.61 -3.68 -20.20
CA GLY A 108 -9.57 -4.14 -21.12
C GLY A 108 -8.63 -3.04 -21.64
N ASP A 109 -8.73 -1.82 -21.11
CA ASP A 109 -7.86 -0.70 -21.47
C ASP A 109 -6.51 -0.78 -20.76
N ARG A 110 -5.68 -1.72 -21.23
CA ARG A 110 -4.33 -1.93 -20.70
C ARG A 110 -3.44 -0.70 -20.88
N ALA A 111 -3.57 0.02 -21.99
CA ALA A 111 -2.69 1.13 -22.32
C ALA A 111 -2.81 2.26 -21.29
N SER A 112 -4.04 2.63 -20.91
CA SER A 112 -4.25 3.64 -19.86
C SER A 112 -3.80 3.16 -18.48
N ALA A 113 -4.04 1.89 -18.14
CA ALA A 113 -3.55 1.31 -16.89
C ALA A 113 -2.00 1.35 -16.78
N GLU A 114 -1.29 1.06 -17.86
CA GLU A 114 0.17 1.09 -17.90
C GLU A 114 0.75 2.50 -17.80
N LYS A 115 0.09 3.48 -18.42
CA LYS A 115 0.44 4.91 -18.27
C LYS A 115 0.34 5.34 -16.80
N LEU A 116 -0.78 5.03 -16.14
CA LEU A 116 -0.98 5.36 -14.72
C LEU A 116 0.02 4.65 -13.80
N LEU A 117 0.43 3.43 -14.13
CA LEU A 117 1.41 2.66 -13.36
C LEU A 117 2.87 3.08 -13.64
N GLY A 118 3.14 3.78 -14.75
CA GLY A 118 4.50 4.05 -15.22
C GLY A 118 5.28 2.80 -15.63
N ARG A 119 4.59 1.65 -15.81
CA ARG A 119 5.19 0.36 -16.13
C ARG A 119 4.17 -0.60 -16.75
N PRO A 120 4.63 -1.68 -17.42
CA PRO A 120 3.74 -2.71 -17.92
C PRO A 120 2.91 -3.41 -16.83
N VAL A 121 1.68 -3.77 -17.17
CA VAL A 121 0.81 -4.61 -16.33
C VAL A 121 1.31 -6.05 -16.42
N THR A 122 1.54 -6.68 -15.26
CA THR A 122 2.08 -8.03 -15.16
C THR A 122 1.19 -8.88 -14.26
N TRP A 123 0.69 -10.00 -14.79
CA TRP A 123 0.10 -11.08 -14.00
C TRP A 123 1.12 -12.20 -13.84
N ARG A 124 1.09 -12.89 -12.70
CA ARG A 124 1.85 -14.12 -12.50
C ARG A 124 0.87 -15.19 -12.10
N ASP A 125 0.77 -16.20 -12.94
CA ASP A 125 0.02 -17.40 -12.62
C ASP A 125 0.83 -18.62 -13.03
N ALA A 126 0.54 -19.75 -12.41
CA ALA A 126 1.08 -21.01 -12.88
C ALA A 126 0.46 -21.29 -14.26
N CYS A 127 1.30 -21.59 -15.26
CA CYS A 127 0.78 -22.12 -16.53
C CYS A 127 0.12 -23.47 -16.23
N VAL A 128 -1.20 -23.52 -16.28
CA VAL A 128 -1.94 -24.77 -16.15
C VAL A 128 -2.12 -25.32 -17.55
N THR A 129 -1.45 -26.44 -17.85
CA THR A 129 -1.72 -27.18 -19.08
C THR A 129 -3.12 -27.80 -18.97
N PRO A 130 -4.02 -27.59 -19.94
CA PRO A 130 -5.31 -28.26 -19.92
C PRO A 130 -5.09 -29.76 -19.94
N THR A 131 -5.52 -30.45 -18.89
CA THR A 131 -5.55 -31.92 -18.84
C THR A 131 -6.46 -32.41 -19.95
N ALA A 132 -5.93 -33.23 -20.85
CA ALA A 132 -6.65 -33.84 -21.97
C ALA A 132 -7.60 -34.95 -21.50
N ALA A 133 -8.55 -34.61 -20.63
CA ALA A 133 -9.57 -35.53 -20.11
C ALA A 133 -10.93 -34.85 -20.23
N GLU A 134 -11.52 -34.96 -21.43
CA GLU A 134 -12.96 -34.97 -21.73
C GLU A 134 -13.12 -34.90 -23.26
N ARG A 135 -13.06 -36.07 -23.90
CA ARG A 135 -13.66 -36.34 -25.21
C ARG A 135 -14.74 -37.39 -25.02
#